data_AF-A0AAV4IRK4-F1
#
_entry.id   AF-A0AAV4IRK4-F1
#
_cell.length_a   1.000
_cell.length_b   1.000
_cell.length_c   1.000
_cell.angle_alpha   90.00
_cell.angle_beta   90.00
_cell.angle_gamma   90.00
#
_symmetry.space_group_name_H-M   'P 1'
#
loop_
_entity.id
_entity.type
_entity.pdbx_description
1 polymer ?
#
loop_
_entity_poly.entity_id
_entity_poly.type
_entity_poly.pdbx_seq_one_letter_code
_entity_poly.pdbx_strand_id
1 'polypeptide(L)'
;MKAKLVQWSEADELHVTNGVKQSYVLAPTLFSFLFSMMFLSSFSEADPGIKITYRTYEDIFNTQCLKAKTEITSSLERDFLYADDCDIVAYSEEKL
;
A
#
# COMPACT_ATOMS: atom_id res chain seq x y z
N MET A 1 -0.70 23.19 2.53
CA MET A 1 -1.89 22.50 1.96
C MET A 1 -3.13 23.24 2.45
N LYS A 2 -4.08 23.61 1.56
CA LYS A 2 -5.28 24.39 1.94
C LYS A 2 -6.49 23.45 2.02
N ALA A 3 -6.95 23.15 3.23
CA ALA A 3 -8.20 22.44 3.49
C ALA A 3 -9.28 23.46 3.88
N LYS A 4 -10.48 23.37 3.31
CA LYS A 4 -11.60 24.29 3.57
C LYS A 4 -12.72 23.53 4.29
N LEU A 5 -13.23 24.09 5.39
CA LEU A 5 -14.37 23.52 6.12
C LEU A 5 -15.70 23.85 5.44
N VAL A 6 -16.62 22.89 5.44
CA VAL A 6 -17.97 23.05 4.89
C VAL A 6 -18.89 23.68 5.96
N GLN A 7 -18.56 24.89 6.40
CA GLN A 7 -19.50 25.83 7.04
C GLN A 7 -18.87 27.23 7.17
N TRP A 8 -19.20 28.06 6.18
CA TRP A 8 -19.20 29.53 6.11
C TRP A 8 -18.31 30.34 7.09
N SER A 9 -17.07 30.58 6.67
CA SER A 9 -16.50 31.92 6.48
C SER A 9 -15.28 31.78 5.57
N GLU A 10 -15.09 32.65 4.57
CA GLU A 10 -13.97 32.58 3.63
C GLU A 10 -12.60 32.90 4.25
N ALA A 11 -12.56 33.23 5.54
CA ALA A 11 -11.38 33.82 6.18
C ALA A 11 -10.46 32.83 6.92
N ASP A 12 -10.91 31.62 7.25
CA ASP A 12 -10.09 30.72 8.06
C ASP A 12 -9.32 29.72 7.21
N GLU A 13 -8.11 30.12 6.84
CA GLU A 13 -7.13 29.30 6.15
C GLU A 13 -6.43 28.38 7.16
N LEU A 14 -6.80 27.09 7.19
CA LEU A 14 -6.17 26.13 8.09
C LEU A 14 -4.72 25.87 7.65
N HIS A 15 -3.78 26.28 8.51
CA HIS A 15 -2.35 26.07 8.30
C HIS A 15 -1.99 24.61 8.59
N VAL A 16 -2.05 23.77 7.54
CA VAL A 16 -1.63 22.37 7.62
C VAL A 16 -0.11 22.29 7.52
N THR A 17 0.55 21.95 8.62
CA THR A 17 2.01 21.73 8.68
C THR A 17 2.41 20.34 8.20
N ASN A 18 1.52 19.36 8.37
CA ASN A 18 1.79 17.94 8.13
C ASN A 18 0.69 17.40 7.19
N GLY A 19 1.04 17.08 5.94
CA GLY A 19 0.08 16.55 4.97
C GLY A 19 0.26 17.10 3.55
N VAL A 20 -0.25 16.35 2.57
CA VAL A 20 -0.19 16.67 1.14
C VAL A 20 -1.59 16.94 0.59
N LYS A 21 -1.73 17.97 -0.25
CA LYS A 21 -3.05 18.38 -0.75
C LYS A 21 -3.73 17.23 -1.49
N GLN A 22 -4.98 16.90 -1.10
CA GLN A 22 -5.81 15.95 -1.82
C GLN A 22 -5.97 16.44 -3.26
N SER A 23 -5.88 15.54 -4.25
CA SER A 23 -5.75 15.85 -5.69
C SER A 23 -4.38 16.32 -6.17
N TYR A 24 -3.36 16.36 -5.32
CA TYR A 24 -1.99 16.60 -5.78
C TYR A 24 -1.41 15.33 -6.39
N VAL A 25 -0.88 15.42 -7.60
CA VAL A 25 -0.39 14.25 -8.37
C VAL A 25 0.71 13.49 -7.62
N LEU A 26 1.53 14.18 -6.81
CA LEU A 26 2.57 13.53 -6.01
C LEU A 26 2.09 13.00 -4.65
N ALA A 27 0.85 13.31 -4.22
CA ALA A 27 0.38 12.88 -2.90
C ALA A 27 0.44 11.35 -2.73
N PRO A 28 0.00 10.52 -3.69
CA PRO A 28 0.10 9.06 -3.57
C PRO A 28 1.56 8.58 -3.50
N THR A 29 2.45 9.14 -4.32
CA THR A 29 3.87 8.75 -4.33
C THR A 29 4.57 9.07 -3.01
N LEU A 30 4.33 10.26 -2.45
CA LEU A 30 4.87 10.67 -1.16
C LEU A 30 4.33 9.77 -0.03
N PHE A 31 3.05 9.40 -0.11
CA PHE A 31 2.44 8.49 0.85
C PHE A 31 3.07 7.10 0.79
N SER A 32 3.17 6.50 -0.41
CA SER A 32 3.83 5.20 -0.59
C SER A 32 5.27 5.21 -0.08
N PHE A 33 6.02 6.29 -0.36
CA PHE A 33 7.41 6.42 0.12
C PHE A 33 7.51 6.44 1.65
N LEU A 34 6.64 7.21 2.32
CA LEU A 34 6.59 7.27 3.78
C LEU A 34 6.23 5.91 4.38
N PHE A 35 5.26 5.21 3.82
CA PHE A 35 4.87 3.87 4.27
C PHE A 35 5.98 2.85 4.07
N SER A 36 6.63 2.82 2.90
CA SER A 36 7.76 1.90 2.66
C SER A 36 8.90 2.14 3.65
N MET A 37 9.21 3.40 3.97
CA MET A 37 10.24 3.72 4.97
C MET A 37 9.81 3.33 6.39
N MET A 38 8.54 3.54 6.73
CA MET A 38 7.99 3.10 8.02
C MET A 38 8.09 1.59 8.16
N PHE A 39 7.66 0.83 7.14
CA PHE A 39 7.73 -0.63 7.17
C PHE A 39 9.15 -1.16 7.22
N LEU A 40 10.08 -0.60 6.45
CA LEU A 40 11.48 -0.99 6.54
C LEU A 40 12.02 -0.85 7.98
N SER A 41 11.60 0.19 8.71
CA SER A 41 12.01 0.41 10.09
C SER A 41 11.32 -0.51 11.11
N SER A 42 10.03 -0.81 10.91
CA SER A 42 9.25 -1.66 11.81
C SER A 42 9.56 -3.14 11.64
N PHE A 43 9.94 -3.55 10.44
CA PHE A 43 10.09 -4.94 10.04
C PHE A 43 11.51 -5.48 10.08
N SER A 44 12.49 -4.71 10.56
CA SER A 44 13.89 -5.13 10.61
C SER A 44 14.13 -6.42 11.42
N GLU A 45 13.25 -6.70 12.39
CA GLU A 45 13.31 -7.88 13.27
C GLU A 45 12.10 -8.83 13.08
N ALA A 46 11.13 -8.48 12.23
CA ALA A 46 9.85 -9.19 12.09
C ALA A 46 9.90 -10.33 11.07
N ASP A 47 8.94 -11.28 11.20
CA ASP A 47 8.87 -12.51 10.40
C ASP A 47 8.85 -12.22 8.90
N PRO A 48 9.50 -13.03 8.05
CA PRO A 48 9.56 -12.88 6.59
C PRO A 48 8.27 -12.37 5.90
N GLY A 49 7.08 -12.78 6.33
CA GLY A 49 5.82 -12.59 5.63
C GLY A 49 5.30 -13.92 5.09
N ILE A 50 4.33 -13.90 4.19
CA ILE A 50 3.75 -15.12 3.59
C ILE A 50 4.32 -15.38 2.20
N LYS A 51 4.44 -16.66 1.84
CA LYS A 51 4.87 -17.04 0.48
C LYS A 51 3.66 -17.02 -0.45
N ILE A 52 3.64 -16.08 -1.38
CA ILE A 52 2.61 -16.02 -2.41
C ILE A 52 3.14 -16.64 -3.69
N THR A 53 2.35 -17.58 -4.23
CA THR A 53 2.63 -18.24 -5.48
C THR A 53 1.67 -17.70 -6.53
N TYR A 54 2.18 -17.02 -7.54
CA TYR A 54 1.39 -16.32 -8.54
C TYR A 54 1.95 -16.49 -9.94
N ARG A 55 1.21 -15.98 -10.93
CA ARG A 55 1.62 -15.94 -12.32
C ARG A 55 1.21 -14.62 -12.93
N THR A 56 2.11 -13.98 -13.66
CA THR A 56 1.84 -12.78 -14.43
C THR A 56 1.44 -13.17 -15.86
N TYR A 57 0.23 -12.81 -16.26
CA TYR A 57 -0.28 -12.99 -17.61
C TYR A 57 -1.03 -11.74 -18.08
N GLU A 58 -1.11 -11.55 -19.39
CA GLU A 58 -1.82 -10.43 -20.00
C GLU A 58 -3.34 -10.51 -19.80
N ASP A 59 -3.90 -11.71 -19.62
CA ASP A 59 -5.35 -11.92 -19.41
C ASP A 59 -5.65 -12.49 -18.02
N ILE A 60 -6.03 -11.59 -17.11
CA ILE A 60 -6.43 -11.91 -15.73
C ILE A 60 -7.75 -12.72 -15.65
N PHE A 61 -8.57 -12.73 -16.70
CA PHE A 61 -9.86 -13.43 -16.71
C PHE A 61 -9.75 -14.89 -17.15
N ASN A 62 -8.60 -15.30 -17.69
CA ASN A 62 -8.36 -16.69 -18.03
C ASN A 62 -8.02 -17.54 -16.80
N THR A 63 -9.06 -18.07 -16.16
CA THR A 63 -8.94 -18.93 -14.97
C THR A 63 -8.22 -20.27 -15.23
N GLN A 64 -8.03 -20.72 -16.48
CA GLN A 64 -7.23 -21.91 -16.76
C GLN A 64 -5.75 -21.71 -16.39
N CYS A 65 -5.28 -20.46 -16.45
CA CYS A 65 -3.91 -20.11 -16.08
C CYS A 65 -3.60 -20.41 -14.60
N LEU A 66 -4.60 -20.35 -13.71
CA LEU A 66 -4.46 -20.71 -12.30
C LEU A 66 -4.25 -22.22 -12.08
N LYS A 67 -4.62 -23.06 -13.05
CA LYS A 67 -4.47 -24.53 -13.00
C LYS A 67 -3.20 -25.02 -13.68
N ALA A 68 -2.50 -24.15 -14.42
CA ALA A 68 -1.30 -24.52 -15.15
C ALA A 68 -0.11 -24.66 -14.19
N LYS A 69 0.75 -25.67 -14.45
CA LYS A 69 1.88 -26.05 -13.58
C LYS A 69 3.22 -25.42 -13.97
N THR A 70 3.25 -24.66 -15.06
CA THR A 70 4.45 -24.05 -15.63
C THR A 70 4.40 -22.53 -15.49
N GLU A 71 5.56 -21.87 -15.49
CA GLU A 71 5.70 -20.40 -15.35
C GLU A 71 5.06 -19.81 -14.10
N ILE A 72 5.12 -20.57 -13.00
CA ILE A 72 4.69 -20.10 -11.69
C ILE A 72 5.86 -19.38 -11.03
N THR A 73 5.63 -18.16 -10.53
CA THR A 73 6.57 -17.41 -9.70
C THR A 73 6.12 -17.50 -8.24
N SER A 74 7.08 -17.54 -7.33
CA SER A 74 6.78 -17.40 -5.91
C SER A 74 7.64 -16.31 -5.31
N SER A 75 7.01 -15.37 -4.64
CA SER A 75 7.67 -14.36 -3.83
C SER A 75 7.23 -14.50 -2.39
N LEU A 76 7.99 -13.84 -1.52
CA LEU A 76 7.68 -13.73 -0.12
C LEU A 76 7.22 -12.28 0.08
N GLU A 77 5.95 -12.13 0.41
CA GLU A 77 5.27 -10.84 0.53
C GLU A 77 4.87 -10.62 1.99
N ARG A 78 5.05 -9.39 2.48
CA ARG A 78 4.76 -9.01 3.87
C ARG A 78 3.76 -7.87 3.93
N ASP A 79 3.88 -6.92 3.02
CA ASP A 79 3.09 -5.71 2.94
C ASP A 79 2.55 -5.50 1.52
N PHE A 80 1.29 -5.08 1.42
CA PHE A 80 0.64 -4.68 0.17
C PHE A 80 0.29 -3.21 0.25
N LEU A 81 0.93 -2.41 -0.58
CA LEU A 81 0.72 -0.96 -0.68
C LEU A 81 0.00 -0.62 -1.97
N TYR A 82 -1.16 0.03 -1.86
CA TYR A 82 -1.87 0.57 -3.02
C TYR A 82 -2.48 1.94 -2.69
N ALA A 83 -1.95 3.00 -3.32
CA ALA A 83 -2.35 4.38 -3.03
C ALA A 83 -2.29 4.70 -1.52
N ASP A 84 -3.43 4.94 -0.87
CA ASP A 84 -3.57 5.15 0.57
C ASP A 84 -3.92 3.89 1.38
N ASP A 85 -4.26 2.79 0.70
CA ASP A 85 -4.54 1.50 1.31
C ASP A 85 -3.25 0.73 1.60
N CYS A 86 -3.23 0.08 2.75
CA CYS A 86 -2.11 -0.73 3.19
C CYS A 86 -2.60 -1.95 3.97
N ASP A 87 -2.18 -3.13 3.54
CA ASP A 87 -2.41 -4.39 4.23
C ASP A 87 -1.10 -5.06 4.62
N ILE A 88 -1.08 -5.67 5.82
CA ILE A 88 0.04 -6.48 6.31
C ILE A 88 -0.44 -7.92 6.40
N VAL A 89 0.39 -8.86 5.96
CA VAL A 89 0.07 -10.29 5.98
C VAL A 89 1.08 -11.08 6.78
N ALA A 90 0.56 -11.99 7.61
CA ALA A 90 1.34 -12.93 8.40
C ALA A 90 0.68 -14.31 8.42
N TYR A 91 1.43 -15.33 8.80
CA TYR A 91 0.90 -16.70 8.93
C TYR A 91 0.03 -16.91 10.18
N SER A 92 0.18 -16.05 11.20
CA SER A 92 -0.61 -16.07 12.43
C SER A 92 -0.66 -14.68 13.07
N GLU A 93 -1.58 -14.50 14.01
CA GLU A 93 -1.78 -13.21 14.70
C GLU A 93 -0.55 -12.81 15.53
N GLU A 94 0.17 -13.78 16.11
CA GLU A 94 1.38 -13.51 16.90
C GLU A 94 2.57 -13.02 16.04
N LYS A 95 2.43 -13.12 14.72
CA LYS A 95 3.45 -12.76 13.73
C LYS A 95 3.10 -11.52 12.91
N LEU A 96 1.95 -10.88 13.18
CA LEU A 96 1.64 -9.52 12.75
C LEU A 96 2.49 -8.52 13.56
#